data_AF-A0A355XPA9-F1
#
_entry.id   AF-A0A355XPA9-F1
#
_cell.length_a   1.000
_cell.length_b   1.000
_cell.length_c   1.000
_cell.angle_alpha   90.00
_cell.angle_beta   90.00
_cell.angle_gamma   90.00
#
_symmetry.space_group_name_H-M   'P 1'
#
loop_
_entity.id
_entity.type
_entity.pdbx_description
1 polymer ?
#
loop_
_entity_poly.entity_id
_entity_poly.type
_entity_poly.pdbx_seq_one_letter_code
_entity_poly.pdbx_strand_id
1 'polypeptide(L)'
;MELPILNPFENEWITFGAFFIGIFLLIGVAEFVRSKLKWGPETSRKMVHVIVGIMVSTCPLIFESNIQPITLAVIFIAVNVLALKSHAFKSMHATDRTTFGTVYFPIAFLILAAFFWEKPITLILSLLVMTFSDTLASIVGGQEKKPLKFTLWEDEKSLQGSAAMFLSTTLIIYVGTDFFAWLFGAAFFLPLNVLIGCAAFTGLMATLAEAASNKGSDNFSVPLVTAISYEIYLINYTHGTLPVLLLWMVGSAVIFFLAHKLRSLNGGGTATAFVMGMFIFGTGGAQWIMPILAFFILSSILSKLGKKSADATQKSSNR
;
A
#
# COMPACT_ATOMS: atom_id res chain seq x y z
N MET A 1 9.91 -7.62 26.48
CA MET A 1 8.58 -7.26 27.00
C MET A 1 7.60 -8.07 26.19
N GLU A 2 6.80 -8.93 26.82
CA GLU A 2 5.87 -9.82 26.10
C GLU A 2 4.68 -8.99 25.60
N LEU A 3 4.39 -9.08 24.31
CA LEU A 3 3.15 -8.57 23.73
C LEU A 3 1.99 -9.46 24.20
N PRO A 4 0.81 -8.88 24.54
CA PRO A 4 0.30 -7.57 24.17
C PRO A 4 0.43 -6.55 25.30
N ILE A 5 0.41 -5.26 24.96
CA ILE A 5 0.47 -4.18 25.96
C ILE A 5 -0.89 -4.02 26.69
N LEU A 6 -1.98 -4.25 25.96
CA LEU A 6 -3.35 -4.21 26.46
C LEU A 6 -3.90 -5.64 26.45
N ASN A 7 -4.18 -6.20 27.62
CA ASN A 7 -4.88 -7.48 27.74
C ASN A 7 -6.22 -7.28 28.47
N PRO A 8 -7.32 -6.98 27.74
CA PRO A 8 -8.59 -6.63 28.37
C PRO A 8 -9.26 -7.80 29.10
N PHE A 9 -9.07 -9.03 28.59
CA PHE A 9 -9.65 -10.25 29.14
C PHE A 9 -8.68 -11.42 28.94
N GLU A 10 -8.58 -12.34 29.91
CA GLU A 10 -7.70 -13.51 29.84
C GLU A 10 -7.94 -14.40 28.61
N ASN A 11 -9.15 -14.42 28.07
CA ASN A 11 -9.48 -15.18 26.88
C ASN A 11 -9.51 -14.27 25.64
N GLU A 12 -8.56 -14.46 24.72
CA GLU A 12 -8.44 -13.68 23.50
C GLU A 12 -9.70 -13.72 22.61
N TRP A 13 -10.52 -14.78 22.67
CA TRP A 13 -11.78 -14.84 21.91
C TRP A 13 -12.87 -13.96 22.52
N ILE A 14 -12.84 -13.71 23.83
CA ILE A 14 -13.71 -12.72 24.47
C ILE A 14 -13.27 -11.31 24.06
N THR A 15 -11.96 -11.05 24.10
CA THR A 15 -11.37 -9.80 23.59
C THR A 15 -11.74 -9.58 22.13
N PHE A 16 -11.64 -10.61 21.28
CA PHE A 16 -12.07 -10.57 19.89
C PHE A 16 -13.56 -10.26 19.75
N GLY A 17 -14.43 -10.92 20.52
CA GLY A 17 -15.86 -10.66 20.50
C GLY A 17 -16.20 -9.22 20.85
N ALA A 18 -15.60 -8.69 21.92
CA ALA A 18 -15.77 -7.29 22.33
C ALA A 18 -15.24 -6.31 21.26
N PHE A 19 -14.06 -6.59 20.69
CA PHE A 19 -13.45 -5.78 19.64
C PHE A 19 -14.31 -5.77 18.35
N PHE A 20 -14.81 -6.94 17.95
CA PHE A 20 -15.70 -7.11 16.81
C PHE A 20 -16.99 -6.30 16.99
N ILE A 21 -17.66 -6.45 18.13
CA ILE A 21 -18.85 -5.65 18.47
C ILE A 21 -18.53 -4.15 18.45
N GLY A 22 -17.38 -3.77 19.02
CA GLY A 22 -16.89 -2.38 19.02
C GLY A 22 -16.78 -1.80 17.62
N ILE A 23 -16.24 -2.54 16.65
CA ILE A 23 -16.18 -2.09 15.25
C ILE A 23 -17.59 -1.83 14.70
N PHE A 24 -18.53 -2.74 14.88
CA PHE A 24 -19.90 -2.55 14.37
C PHE A 24 -20.63 -1.39 15.05
N LEU A 25 -20.41 -1.19 16.36
CA LEU A 25 -20.96 -0.05 17.08
C LEU A 25 -20.43 1.27 16.53
N LEU A 26 -19.11 1.37 16.31
CA LEU A 26 -18.51 2.58 15.75
C LEU A 26 -18.97 2.84 14.30
N ILE A 27 -19.12 1.79 13.48
CA ILE A 27 -19.71 1.92 12.13
C ILE A 27 -21.17 2.39 12.23
N GLY A 28 -21.95 1.86 13.17
CA GLY A 28 -23.34 2.27 13.40
C GLY A 28 -23.45 3.74 13.82
N VAL A 29 -22.57 4.19 14.72
CA VAL A 29 -22.47 5.61 15.12
C VAL A 29 -22.07 6.48 13.93
N ALA A 30 -21.09 6.05 13.13
CA ALA A 30 -20.65 6.76 11.93
C ALA A 30 -21.80 6.93 10.92
N GLU A 31 -22.59 5.89 10.68
CA GLU A 31 -23.75 5.95 9.79
C GLU A 31 -24.88 6.82 10.37
N PHE A 32 -25.10 6.79 11.69
CA PHE A 32 -26.06 7.68 12.35
C PHE A 32 -25.65 9.16 12.20
N VAL A 33 -24.38 9.48 12.43
CA VAL A 33 -23.83 10.84 12.25
C VAL A 33 -23.98 11.28 10.79
N ARG A 34 -23.63 10.41 9.84
CA ARG A 34 -23.84 10.66 8.40
C ARG A 34 -25.30 10.99 8.10
N SER A 35 -26.23 10.21 8.62
CA SER A 35 -27.68 10.41 8.42
C SER A 35 -28.14 11.77 8.95
N LYS A 36 -27.66 12.16 10.14
CA LYS A 36 -28.00 13.46 10.76
C LYS A 36 -27.38 14.66 10.03
N LEU A 37 -26.13 14.55 9.59
CA LEU A 37 -25.39 15.61 8.92
C LEU A 37 -25.60 15.64 7.39
N LYS A 38 -26.39 14.71 6.84
CA LYS A 38 -26.68 14.56 5.41
C LYS A 38 -25.41 14.49 4.55
N TRP A 39 -24.38 13.83 5.07
CA TRP A 39 -23.12 13.66 4.35
C TRP A 39 -23.26 12.74 3.14
N GLY A 40 -22.48 13.05 2.10
CA GLY A 40 -22.43 12.25 0.88
C GLY A 40 -21.90 10.83 1.15
N PRO A 41 -22.24 9.85 0.29
CA PRO A 41 -21.78 8.47 0.42
C PRO A 41 -20.25 8.33 0.50
N GLU A 42 -19.51 9.18 -0.23
CA GLU A 42 -18.04 9.16 -0.24
C GLU A 42 -17.44 9.55 1.13
N THR A 43 -17.98 10.58 1.78
CA THR A 43 -17.54 11.01 3.11
C THR A 43 -17.80 9.92 4.16
N SER A 44 -18.95 9.26 4.10
CA SER A 44 -19.25 8.12 4.99
C SER A 44 -18.24 6.99 4.80
N ARG A 45 -17.97 6.62 3.54
CA ARG A 45 -16.98 5.58 3.22
C ARG A 45 -15.60 5.90 3.79
N LYS A 46 -15.13 7.15 3.65
CA LYS A 46 -13.84 7.59 4.21
C LYS A 46 -13.83 7.58 5.74
N MET A 47 -14.91 8.00 6.38
CA MET A 47 -15.02 7.95 7.84
C MET A 47 -14.98 6.51 8.37
N VAL A 48 -15.73 5.59 7.75
CA VAL A 48 -15.69 4.16 8.10
C VAL A 48 -14.29 3.59 7.86
N HIS A 49 -13.65 3.94 6.74
CA HIS A 49 -12.25 3.56 6.46
C HIS A 49 -11.29 4.01 7.56
N VAL A 50 -11.40 5.27 8.01
CA VAL A 50 -10.55 5.79 9.09
C VAL A 50 -10.81 5.07 10.43
N ILE A 51 -12.08 4.90 10.80
CA ILE A 51 -12.46 4.22 12.05
C ILE A 51 -11.95 2.79 12.07
N VAL A 52 -12.27 2.01 11.04
CA VAL A 52 -11.86 0.60 10.95
C VAL A 52 -10.35 0.52 10.86
N GLY A 53 -9.70 1.36 10.07
CA GLY A 53 -8.26 1.43 9.91
C GLY A 53 -7.51 1.68 11.22
N ILE A 54 -7.97 2.64 12.03
CA ILE A 54 -7.42 2.88 13.38
C ILE A 54 -7.62 1.64 14.25
N MET A 55 -8.83 1.08 14.29
CA MET A 55 -9.13 -0.11 15.09
C MET A 55 -8.18 -1.26 14.73
N VAL A 56 -8.10 -1.65 13.46
CA VAL A 56 -7.24 -2.77 13.05
C VAL A 56 -5.75 -2.48 13.24
N SER A 57 -5.33 -1.21 13.18
CA SER A 57 -3.95 -0.83 13.51
C SER A 57 -3.60 -1.09 14.97
N THR A 58 -4.57 -1.09 15.89
CA THR A 58 -4.33 -1.38 17.31
C THR A 58 -4.26 -2.87 17.61
N CYS A 59 -4.54 -3.77 16.65
CA CYS A 59 -4.55 -5.21 16.90
C CYS A 59 -3.25 -5.75 17.53
N PRO A 60 -2.03 -5.39 17.08
CA PRO A 60 -0.80 -5.87 17.71
C PRO A 60 -0.58 -5.39 19.14
N LEU A 61 -1.35 -4.39 19.59
CA LEU A 61 -1.30 -3.91 20.98
C LEU A 61 -2.27 -4.68 21.88
N ILE A 62 -3.25 -5.38 21.31
CA ILE A 62 -4.39 -5.99 22.00
C ILE A 62 -4.31 -7.53 22.00
N PHE A 63 -3.84 -8.12 20.90
CA PHE A 63 -3.80 -9.58 20.71
C PHE A 63 -2.36 -10.10 20.77
N GLU A 64 -2.19 -11.29 21.33
CA GLU A 64 -0.94 -12.05 21.31
C GLU A 64 -0.80 -12.77 19.99
N SER A 65 -1.88 -13.42 19.56
CA SER A 65 -1.91 -14.23 18.34
C SER A 65 -2.45 -13.47 17.13
N ASN A 66 -1.95 -13.82 15.95
CA ASN A 66 -2.51 -13.34 14.68
C ASN A 66 -3.84 -14.02 14.31
N ILE A 67 -4.25 -15.08 15.01
CA ILE A 67 -5.43 -15.87 14.67
C ILE A 67 -6.71 -15.02 14.69
N GLN A 68 -6.89 -14.18 15.70
CA GLN A 68 -8.08 -13.35 15.88
C GLN A 68 -8.14 -12.21 14.85
N PRO A 69 -7.07 -11.43 14.61
CA PRO A 69 -7.00 -10.49 13.49
C PRO A 69 -7.18 -11.12 12.10
N ILE A 70 -6.62 -12.31 11.85
CA ILE A 70 -6.82 -13.06 10.60
C ILE A 70 -8.30 -13.46 10.46
N THR A 71 -8.91 -13.96 11.53
CA THR A 71 -10.32 -14.33 11.55
C THR A 71 -11.20 -13.11 11.26
N LEU A 72 -10.88 -11.96 11.86
CA LEU A 72 -11.53 -10.68 11.57
C LEU A 72 -11.47 -10.35 10.08
N ALA A 73 -10.26 -10.40 9.50
CA ALA A 73 -10.04 -10.09 8.09
C ALA A 73 -10.86 -11.02 7.18
N VAL A 74 -10.86 -12.33 7.44
CA VAL A 74 -11.63 -13.32 6.66
C VAL A 74 -13.13 -13.03 6.71
N ILE A 75 -13.67 -12.72 7.90
CA ILE A 75 -15.09 -12.35 8.05
C ILE A 75 -15.40 -11.09 7.23
N PHE A 76 -14.58 -10.04 7.35
CA PHE A 76 -14.79 -8.80 6.61
C PHE A 76 -14.67 -8.98 5.09
N ILE A 77 -13.75 -9.84 4.61
CA ILE A 77 -13.67 -10.20 3.19
C ILE A 77 -14.97 -10.87 2.75
N ALA A 78 -15.44 -11.88 3.49
CA ALA A 78 -16.66 -12.61 3.15
C ALA A 78 -17.88 -11.68 3.11
N VAL A 79 -18.06 -10.85 4.16
CA VAL A 79 -19.16 -9.87 4.24
C VAL A 79 -19.10 -8.87 3.09
N ASN A 80 -17.93 -8.30 2.78
CA ASN A 80 -17.80 -7.32 1.70
C ASN A 80 -18.01 -7.94 0.30
N VAL A 81 -17.53 -9.17 0.07
CA VAL A 81 -17.79 -9.88 -1.19
C VAL A 81 -19.27 -10.19 -1.37
N LEU A 82 -19.95 -10.64 -0.30
CA LEU A 82 -21.39 -10.88 -0.33
C LEU A 82 -22.17 -9.58 -0.57
N ALA A 83 -21.78 -8.49 0.09
CA ALA A 83 -22.38 -7.17 -0.11
C ALA A 83 -22.25 -6.70 -1.56
N LEU A 84 -21.08 -6.88 -2.19
CA LEU A 84 -20.86 -6.54 -3.60
C LEU A 84 -21.69 -7.39 -4.58
N LYS A 85 -21.90 -8.68 -4.27
CA LYS A 85 -22.70 -9.59 -5.10
C LYS A 85 -24.21 -9.37 -4.91
N SER A 86 -24.62 -8.99 -3.72
CA SER A 86 -26.02 -8.68 -3.43
C SER A 86 -26.39 -7.36 -4.08
N HIS A 87 -27.33 -7.38 -5.02
CA HIS A 87 -27.98 -6.17 -5.56
C HIS A 87 -28.81 -5.39 -4.51
N ALA A 88 -28.62 -5.64 -3.20
CA ALA A 88 -29.36 -5.05 -2.09
C ALA A 88 -29.14 -3.53 -1.92
N PHE A 89 -28.20 -2.94 -2.67
CA PHE A 89 -28.05 -1.49 -2.82
C PHE A 89 -28.07 -1.02 -4.28
N LYS A 90 -28.91 -1.63 -5.12
CA LYS A 90 -29.21 -1.10 -6.46
C LYS A 90 -29.74 0.35 -6.45
N SER A 91 -30.20 0.87 -5.30
CA SER A 91 -30.61 2.26 -5.11
C SER A 91 -29.44 3.26 -4.94
N MET A 92 -28.19 2.80 -4.84
CA MET A 92 -27.00 3.68 -4.81
C MET A 92 -26.22 3.71 -6.14
N HIS A 93 -26.74 3.10 -7.21
CA HIS A 93 -26.12 3.13 -8.54
C HIS A 93 -26.46 4.38 -9.36
N ALA A 94 -26.45 5.55 -8.72
CA ALA A 94 -26.48 6.82 -9.46
C ALA A 94 -25.09 7.22 -10.01
N THR A 95 -24.05 6.42 -9.74
CA THR A 95 -22.69 6.62 -10.28
C THR A 95 -22.13 5.31 -10.87
N ASP A 96 -21.83 5.34 -12.16
CA ASP A 96 -21.44 4.21 -13.03
C ASP A 96 -20.06 3.55 -12.75
N ARG A 97 -19.57 3.53 -11.51
CA ARG A 97 -18.28 2.88 -11.19
C ARG A 97 -18.31 2.05 -9.90
N THR A 98 -18.24 0.73 -10.05
CA THR A 98 -18.01 -0.20 -8.94
C THR A 98 -16.55 -0.11 -8.47
N THR A 99 -16.31 0.37 -7.24
CA THR A 99 -14.98 0.37 -6.60
C THR A 99 -14.83 -0.84 -5.68
N PHE A 100 -13.72 -1.57 -5.76
CA PHE A 100 -13.50 -2.79 -4.97
C PHE A 100 -12.73 -2.55 -3.65
N GLY A 101 -12.49 -1.28 -3.30
CA GLY A 101 -11.66 -0.88 -2.15
C GLY A 101 -12.09 -1.49 -0.81
N THR A 102 -13.39 -1.73 -0.61
CA THR A 102 -13.92 -2.32 0.63
C THR A 102 -13.54 -3.79 0.81
N VAL A 103 -13.22 -4.50 -0.28
CA VAL A 103 -12.68 -5.87 -0.24
C VAL A 103 -11.14 -5.84 -0.20
N TYR A 104 -10.51 -4.92 -0.92
CA TYR A 104 -9.05 -4.82 -0.99
C TYR A 104 -8.39 -4.54 0.36
N PHE A 105 -8.97 -3.66 1.18
CA PHE A 105 -8.40 -3.31 2.48
C PHE A 105 -8.32 -4.51 3.45
N PRO A 106 -9.42 -5.27 3.70
CA PRO A 106 -9.35 -6.50 4.48
C PRO A 106 -8.37 -7.56 3.93
N ILE A 107 -8.22 -7.67 2.62
CA ILE A 107 -7.22 -8.58 2.01
C ILE A 107 -5.80 -8.13 2.34
N ALA A 108 -5.49 -6.84 2.22
CA ALA A 108 -4.17 -6.34 2.61
C ALA A 108 -3.92 -6.54 4.10
N PHE A 109 -4.91 -6.27 4.95
CA PHE A 109 -4.80 -6.53 6.39
C PHE A 109 -4.56 -8.02 6.68
N LEU A 110 -5.25 -8.94 6.00
CA LEU A 110 -5.01 -10.39 6.11
C LEU A 110 -3.55 -10.75 5.81
N ILE A 111 -2.99 -10.24 4.71
CA ILE A 111 -1.61 -10.49 4.33
C ILE A 111 -0.64 -9.90 5.37
N LEU A 112 -0.88 -8.67 5.81
CA LEU A 112 -0.05 -8.03 6.84
C LEU A 112 -0.09 -8.81 8.16
N ALA A 113 -1.27 -9.24 8.62
CA ALA A 113 -1.41 -10.04 9.83
C ALA A 113 -0.80 -11.45 9.68
N ALA A 114 -0.80 -12.04 8.48
CA ALA A 114 -0.20 -13.35 8.26
C ALA A 114 1.33 -13.31 8.22
N PHE A 115 1.93 -12.29 7.59
CA PHE A 115 3.37 -12.26 7.30
C PHE A 115 4.18 -11.27 8.15
N PHE A 116 3.54 -10.26 8.73
CA PHE A 116 4.20 -9.18 9.48
C PHE A 116 3.73 -9.10 10.94
N TRP A 117 3.08 -10.13 11.48
CA TRP A 117 2.63 -10.14 12.88
C TRP A 117 3.76 -9.93 13.88
N GLU A 118 4.86 -10.66 13.68
CA GLU A 118 6.09 -10.55 14.47
C GLU A 118 6.82 -9.20 14.28
N LYS A 119 6.30 -8.33 13.41
CA LYS A 119 6.80 -6.99 13.13
C LYS A 119 5.72 -5.95 13.42
N PRO A 120 5.33 -5.76 14.71
CA PRO A 120 4.17 -4.96 15.09
C PRO A 120 4.29 -3.50 14.64
N ILE A 121 5.48 -2.89 14.73
CA ILE A 121 5.71 -1.50 14.27
C ILE A 121 5.36 -1.37 12.79
N THR A 122 5.88 -2.28 11.96
CA THR A 122 5.65 -2.31 10.51
C THR A 122 4.18 -2.47 10.18
N LEU A 123 3.49 -3.39 10.86
CA LEU A 123 2.06 -3.63 10.68
C LEU A 123 1.26 -2.37 11.04
N ILE A 124 1.49 -1.79 12.23
CA ILE A 124 0.80 -0.58 12.71
C ILE A 124 1.01 0.57 11.72
N LEU A 125 2.26 0.91 11.41
CA LEU A 125 2.58 2.05 10.55
C LEU A 125 1.98 1.91 9.16
N SER A 126 1.97 0.70 8.60
CA SER A 126 1.40 0.43 7.28
C SER A 126 -0.11 0.67 7.23
N LEU A 127 -0.82 0.25 8.29
CA LEU A 127 -2.25 0.51 8.42
C LEU A 127 -2.55 1.98 8.71
N LEU A 128 -1.75 2.65 9.54
CA LEU A 128 -1.90 4.09 9.80
C LEU A 128 -1.67 4.93 8.53
N VAL A 129 -0.68 4.60 7.71
CA VAL A 129 -0.46 5.25 6.41
C VAL A 129 -1.65 5.03 5.49
N MET A 130 -2.15 3.81 5.35
CA MET A 130 -3.36 3.54 4.56
C MET A 130 -4.60 4.26 5.12
N THR A 131 -4.68 4.46 6.43
CA THR A 131 -5.82 5.11 7.09
C THR A 131 -5.79 6.63 6.86
N PHE A 132 -4.66 7.26 7.17
CA PHE A 132 -4.56 8.72 7.21
C PHE A 132 -4.03 9.32 5.91
N SER A 133 -2.96 8.77 5.35
CA SER A 133 -2.32 9.36 4.17
C SER A 133 -3.20 9.25 2.93
N ASP A 134 -3.84 8.10 2.71
CA ASP A 134 -4.80 7.91 1.63
C ASP A 134 -6.01 8.88 1.75
N THR A 135 -6.57 8.97 2.96
CA THR A 135 -7.69 9.89 3.24
C THR A 135 -7.27 11.34 2.97
N LEU A 136 -6.09 11.76 3.44
CA LEU A 136 -5.55 13.11 3.20
C LEU A 136 -5.29 13.37 1.72
N ALA A 137 -4.70 12.42 1.00
CA ALA A 137 -4.46 12.53 -0.43
C ALA A 137 -5.76 12.77 -1.20
N SER A 138 -6.81 12.02 -0.86
CA SER A 138 -8.12 12.17 -1.49
C SER A 138 -8.81 13.51 -1.14
N ILE A 139 -8.65 14.01 0.10
CA ILE A 139 -9.24 15.29 0.53
C ILE A 139 -8.52 16.46 -0.14
N VAL A 140 -7.19 16.51 -0.03
CA VAL A 140 -6.37 17.58 -0.60
C VAL A 140 -6.48 17.58 -2.12
N GLY A 141 -6.45 16.40 -2.74
CA GLY A 141 -6.58 16.27 -4.19
C GLY A 141 -7.96 16.65 -4.73
N GLY A 142 -9.02 16.47 -3.94
CA GLY A 142 -10.39 16.80 -4.34
C GLY A 142 -10.85 18.23 -4.00
N GLN A 143 -10.23 18.88 -3.01
CA GLN A 143 -10.61 20.24 -2.56
C GLN A 143 -9.86 21.36 -3.29
N GLU A 144 -8.81 21.03 -4.03
CA GLU A 144 -8.04 22.03 -4.78
C GLU A 144 -8.88 22.64 -5.92
N LYS A 145 -8.84 23.97 -6.06
CA LYS A 145 -9.64 24.69 -7.05
C LYS A 145 -9.12 24.48 -8.48
N LYS A 146 -7.81 24.28 -8.62
CA LYS A 146 -7.10 24.05 -9.89
C LYS A 146 -6.09 22.91 -9.72
N PRO A 147 -6.54 21.66 -9.57
CA PRO A 147 -5.65 20.53 -9.34
C PRO A 147 -4.77 20.27 -10.57
N LEU A 148 -3.50 19.98 -10.32
CA LEU A 148 -2.57 19.56 -11.37
C LEU A 148 -2.76 18.06 -11.60
N LYS A 149 -3.67 17.74 -12.52
CA LYS A 149 -4.14 16.38 -12.78
C LYS A 149 -3.17 15.60 -13.66
N PHE A 150 -3.06 14.30 -13.40
CA PHE A 150 -2.34 13.34 -14.22
C PHE A 150 -3.01 11.97 -14.15
N THR A 151 -2.71 11.10 -15.11
CA THR A 151 -3.28 9.75 -15.19
C THR A 151 -2.18 8.76 -15.54
N LEU A 152 -1.90 7.81 -14.65
CA LEU A 152 -0.93 6.74 -14.91
C LEU A 152 -1.57 5.50 -15.55
N TRP A 153 -2.81 5.18 -15.16
CA TRP A 153 -3.61 4.08 -15.70
C TRP A 153 -4.96 4.61 -16.22
N GLU A 154 -6.04 4.43 -15.46
CA GLU A 154 -7.40 4.87 -15.85
C GLU A 154 -7.94 5.96 -14.93
N ASP A 155 -7.55 5.95 -13.64
CA ASP A 155 -8.00 6.92 -12.66
C ASP A 155 -7.16 8.21 -12.72
N GLU A 156 -7.85 9.34 -12.65
CA GLU A 156 -7.23 10.66 -12.59
C GLU A 156 -6.78 10.96 -11.16
N LYS A 157 -5.51 11.33 -11.01
CA LYS A 157 -4.86 11.68 -9.75
C LYS A 157 -4.40 13.14 -9.82
N SER A 158 -4.06 13.75 -8.69
CA SER A 158 -3.54 15.12 -8.64
C SER A 158 -2.20 15.18 -7.93
N LEU A 159 -1.33 16.08 -8.39
CA LEU A 159 -0.01 16.28 -7.77
C LEU A 159 -0.13 16.74 -6.31
N GLN A 160 -1.17 17.53 -6.01
CA GLN A 160 -1.49 17.95 -4.64
C GLN A 160 -1.85 16.76 -3.75
N GLY A 161 -2.66 15.82 -4.26
CA GLY A 161 -2.98 14.57 -3.56
C GLY A 161 -1.73 13.73 -3.31
N SER A 162 -0.88 13.54 -4.33
CA SER A 162 0.40 12.83 -4.19
C SER A 162 1.36 13.51 -3.21
N ALA A 163 1.41 14.85 -3.18
CA ALA A 163 2.20 15.58 -2.20
C ALA A 163 1.67 15.37 -0.77
N ALA A 164 0.35 15.38 -0.59
CA ALA A 164 -0.27 15.06 0.70
C ALA A 164 0.02 13.62 1.13
N MET A 165 -0.05 12.66 0.21
CA MET A 165 0.34 11.26 0.46
C MET A 165 1.80 11.17 0.93
N PHE A 166 2.72 11.78 0.19
CA PHE A 166 4.15 11.75 0.48
C PHE A 166 4.47 12.37 1.85
N LEU A 167 3.99 13.59 2.10
CA LEU A 167 4.31 14.33 3.31
C LEU A 167 3.68 13.68 4.56
N SER A 168 2.42 13.27 4.47
CA SER A 168 1.76 12.60 5.60
C SER A 168 2.37 11.22 5.87
N THR A 169 2.70 10.43 4.84
CA THR A 169 3.38 9.14 5.02
C THR A 169 4.75 9.34 5.66
N THR A 170 5.53 10.29 5.16
CA THR A 170 6.85 10.62 5.72
C THR A 170 6.73 11.01 7.18
N LEU A 171 5.75 11.84 7.54
CA LEU A 171 5.51 12.24 8.93
C LEU A 171 5.11 11.05 9.82
N ILE A 172 4.18 10.20 9.35
CA ILE A 172 3.74 9.02 10.10
C ILE A 172 4.91 8.05 10.34
N ILE A 173 5.73 7.78 9.32
CA ILE A 173 6.88 6.89 9.46
C ILE A 173 7.94 7.51 10.37
N TYR A 174 8.23 8.81 10.21
CA TYR A 174 9.22 9.53 11.01
C TYR A 174 8.85 9.52 12.50
N VAL A 175 7.63 9.96 12.84
CA VAL A 175 7.19 10.03 14.24
C VAL A 175 6.89 8.64 14.79
N GLY A 176 6.18 7.82 14.01
CA GLY A 176 5.67 6.54 14.46
C GLY A 176 6.77 5.50 14.69
N THR A 177 7.85 5.50 13.91
CA THR A 177 8.97 4.55 14.12
C THR A 177 9.54 4.68 15.53
N ASP A 178 9.97 5.87 15.93
CA ASP A 178 10.55 6.08 17.25
C ASP A 178 9.50 6.01 18.35
N PHE A 179 8.29 6.51 18.12
CA PHE A 179 7.19 6.41 19.09
C PHE A 179 6.87 4.95 19.43
N PHE A 180 6.68 4.09 18.43
CA PHE A 180 6.38 2.69 18.67
C PHE A 180 7.61 1.90 19.14
N ALA A 181 8.82 2.25 18.69
CA ALA A 181 10.05 1.68 19.25
C ALA A 181 10.15 1.95 20.76
N TRP A 182 9.87 3.19 21.19
CA TRP A 182 9.79 3.55 22.61
C TRP A 182 8.68 2.78 23.33
N LEU A 183 7.47 2.74 22.75
CA LEU A 183 6.32 2.07 23.34
C LEU A 183 6.57 0.57 23.56
N PHE A 184 7.27 -0.09 22.64
CA PHE A 184 7.64 -1.50 22.74
C PHE A 184 8.95 -1.74 23.51
N GLY A 185 9.54 -0.69 24.10
CA GLY A 185 10.74 -0.80 24.95
C GLY A 185 12.00 -1.17 24.18
N ALA A 186 12.15 -0.68 22.94
CA ALA A 186 13.35 -0.90 22.14
C ALA A 186 14.61 -0.38 22.84
N ALA A 187 15.68 -1.16 22.80
CA ALA A 187 16.96 -0.79 23.41
C ALA A 187 17.70 0.32 22.63
N PHE A 188 17.40 0.47 21.34
CA PHE A 188 18.05 1.41 20.44
C PHE A 188 17.04 2.05 19.50
N PHE A 189 17.27 3.32 19.18
CA PHE A 189 16.55 4.08 18.17
C PHE A 189 17.40 4.22 16.91
N LEU A 190 16.75 4.49 15.78
CA LEU A 190 17.47 4.72 14.53
C LEU A 190 18.25 6.05 14.60
N PRO A 191 19.47 6.12 14.07
CA PRO A 191 20.14 7.40 13.89
C PRO A 191 19.26 8.35 13.05
N LEU A 192 19.25 9.64 13.41
CA LEU A 192 18.34 10.62 12.82
C LEU A 192 18.38 10.65 11.28
N ASN A 193 19.57 10.55 10.69
CA ASN A 193 19.75 10.51 9.23
C ASN A 193 19.14 9.26 8.59
N VAL A 194 19.19 8.12 9.28
CA VAL A 194 18.59 6.85 8.83
C VAL A 194 17.08 6.90 8.96
N LEU A 195 16.56 7.47 10.04
CA LEU A 195 15.12 7.64 10.26
C LEU A 195 14.50 8.55 9.19
N ILE A 196 15.10 9.72 8.94
CA ILE A 196 14.65 10.65 7.88
C ILE A 196 14.70 9.96 6.51
N GLY A 197 15.77 9.24 6.22
CA GLY A 197 15.91 8.49 4.97
C GLY A 197 14.86 7.38 4.82
N CYS A 198 14.59 6.63 5.89
CA CYS A 198 13.57 5.58 5.93
C CYS A 198 12.17 6.15 5.69
N ALA A 199 11.85 7.27 6.35
CA ALA A 199 10.58 7.97 6.22
C ALA A 199 10.36 8.49 4.80
N ALA A 200 11.36 9.18 4.23
CA ALA A 200 11.26 9.71 2.86
C ALA A 200 11.20 8.59 1.81
N PHE A 201 11.99 7.52 1.98
CA PHE A 201 11.96 6.35 1.11
C PHE A 201 10.59 5.68 1.11
N THR A 202 10.06 5.39 2.30
CA THR A 202 8.75 4.74 2.46
C THR A 202 7.63 5.66 1.95
N GLY A 203 7.72 6.96 2.21
CA GLY A 203 6.78 7.97 1.69
C GLY A 203 6.75 8.02 0.17
N LEU A 204 7.92 7.98 -0.49
CA LEU A 204 8.00 7.93 -1.95
C LEU A 204 7.33 6.67 -2.49
N MET A 205 7.64 5.50 -1.91
CA MET A 205 7.11 4.23 -2.36
C MET A 205 5.59 4.12 -2.18
N ALA A 206 5.06 4.58 -1.05
CA ALA A 206 3.62 4.64 -0.80
C ALA A 206 2.90 5.59 -1.77
N THR A 207 3.54 6.73 -2.09
CA THR A 207 3.01 7.69 -3.08
C THR A 207 2.98 7.10 -4.48
N LEU A 208 4.01 6.33 -4.87
CA LEU A 208 4.01 5.61 -6.14
C LEU A 208 2.94 4.52 -6.18
N ALA A 209 2.71 3.81 -5.07
CA ALA A 209 1.64 2.81 -4.96
C ALA A 209 0.24 3.43 -5.10
N GLU A 210 0.02 4.60 -4.49
CA GLU A 210 -1.23 5.36 -4.60
C GLU A 210 -1.42 5.88 -6.04
N ALA A 211 -0.39 6.51 -6.62
CA ALA A 211 -0.46 7.07 -7.96
C ALA A 211 -0.64 6.01 -9.05
N ALA A 212 -0.07 4.81 -8.87
CA ALA A 212 -0.19 3.68 -9.80
C ALA A 212 -1.43 2.81 -9.55
N SER A 213 -2.24 3.11 -8.54
CA SER A 213 -3.47 2.38 -8.25
C SER A 213 -4.60 2.72 -9.23
N ASN A 214 -5.56 1.80 -9.35
CA ASN A 214 -6.78 1.96 -10.14
C ASN A 214 -7.96 1.26 -9.44
N LYS A 215 -9.18 1.82 -9.54
CA LYS A 215 -10.45 1.23 -9.07
C LYS A 215 -10.46 0.82 -7.58
N GLY A 216 -9.73 1.58 -6.76
CA GLY A 216 -9.62 1.34 -5.31
C GLY A 216 -8.57 0.30 -4.91
N SER A 217 -7.66 -0.09 -5.82
CA SER A 217 -6.54 -1.00 -5.51
C SER A 217 -5.45 -0.36 -4.63
N ASP A 218 -5.48 0.95 -4.41
CA ASP A 218 -4.72 1.66 -3.38
C ASP A 218 -4.94 1.06 -1.99
N ASN A 219 -6.20 0.70 -1.68
CA ASN A 219 -6.56 -0.02 -0.46
C ASN A 219 -5.83 -1.35 -0.26
N PHE A 220 -5.26 -1.92 -1.33
CA PHE A 220 -4.40 -3.09 -1.27
C PHE A 220 -2.92 -2.73 -1.39
N SER A 221 -2.55 -1.93 -2.40
CA SER A 221 -1.16 -1.65 -2.75
C SER A 221 -0.46 -0.77 -1.72
N VAL A 222 -1.10 0.29 -1.23
CA VAL A 222 -0.49 1.25 -0.29
C VAL A 222 -0.02 0.59 1.01
N PRO A 223 -0.85 -0.14 1.78
CA PRO A 223 -0.41 -0.73 3.05
C PRO A 223 0.69 -1.78 2.84
N LEU A 224 0.59 -2.61 1.79
CA LEU A 224 1.62 -3.62 1.49
C LEU A 224 2.93 -2.99 1.03
N VAL A 225 2.86 -1.98 0.16
CA VAL A 225 4.07 -1.29 -0.32
C VAL A 225 4.74 -0.53 0.80
N THR A 226 3.99 0.10 1.70
CA THR A 226 4.53 0.73 2.90
C THR A 226 5.27 -0.28 3.77
N ALA A 227 4.64 -1.42 4.11
CA ALA A 227 5.25 -2.46 4.95
C ALA A 227 6.57 -2.98 4.34
N ILE A 228 6.53 -3.36 3.07
CA ILE A 228 7.68 -3.94 2.37
C ILE A 228 8.79 -2.90 2.21
N SER A 229 8.47 -1.65 1.86
CA SER A 229 9.47 -0.59 1.68
C SER A 229 10.15 -0.24 2.99
N TYR A 230 9.38 -0.16 4.08
CA TYR A 230 9.90 0.08 5.42
C TYR A 230 10.89 -1.01 5.82
N GLU A 231 10.51 -2.29 5.67
CA GLU A 231 11.38 -3.42 5.99
C GLU A 231 12.61 -3.50 5.09
N ILE A 232 12.47 -3.29 3.79
CA ILE A 232 13.60 -3.27 2.86
C ILE A 232 14.63 -2.23 3.29
N TYR A 233 14.19 -1.03 3.66
CA TYR A 233 15.09 0.02 4.09
C TYR A 233 15.86 -0.40 5.36
N LEU A 234 15.16 -0.92 6.37
CA LEU A 234 15.76 -1.34 7.64
C LEU A 234 16.68 -2.56 7.50
N ILE A 235 16.30 -3.54 6.69
CA ILE A 235 17.13 -4.73 6.41
C ILE A 235 18.43 -4.31 5.69
N ASN A 236 18.37 -3.39 4.73
CA ASN A 236 19.58 -2.90 4.06
C ASN A 236 20.43 -2.01 4.95
N TYR A 237 19.82 -1.26 5.87
CA TYR A 237 20.56 -0.51 6.89
C TYR A 237 21.32 -1.46 7.84
N THR A 238 20.63 -2.45 8.39
CA THR A 238 21.22 -3.41 9.34
C THR A 238 22.32 -4.29 8.72
N HIS A 239 22.21 -4.64 7.44
CA HIS A 239 23.25 -5.37 6.70
C HIS A 239 24.34 -4.49 6.08
N GLY A 240 24.29 -3.16 6.24
CA GLY A 240 25.29 -2.24 5.68
C GLY A 240 25.22 -2.05 4.15
N THR A 241 24.15 -2.53 3.50
CA THR A 241 23.93 -2.42 2.05
C THR A 241 23.08 -1.22 1.64
N LEU A 242 22.68 -0.36 2.59
CA LEU A 242 21.85 0.81 2.34
C LEU A 242 22.38 1.75 1.24
N PRO A 243 23.69 2.10 1.16
CA PRO A 243 24.20 2.92 0.06
C PRO A 243 23.98 2.27 -1.32
N VAL A 244 24.06 0.95 -1.40
CA VAL A 244 23.83 0.19 -2.63
C VAL A 244 22.36 0.22 -3.02
N LEU A 245 21.45 0.09 -2.06
CA LEU A 245 20.01 0.26 -2.29
C LEU A 245 19.67 1.66 -2.81
N LEU A 246 20.24 2.71 -2.23
CA LEU A 246 20.00 4.09 -2.64
C LEU A 246 20.59 4.38 -4.02
N LEU A 247 21.78 3.87 -4.33
CA LEU A 247 22.37 3.97 -5.66
C LEU A 247 21.48 3.26 -6.70
N TRP A 248 20.98 2.07 -6.36
CA TRP A 248 20.04 1.34 -7.20
C TRP A 248 18.73 2.12 -7.42
N MET A 249 18.18 2.74 -6.38
CA MET A 249 16.99 3.58 -6.48
C MET A 249 17.19 4.73 -7.48
N VAL A 250 18.31 5.46 -7.37
CA VAL A 250 18.61 6.58 -8.30
C VAL A 250 18.85 6.05 -9.71
N GLY A 251 19.66 5.00 -9.86
CA GLY A 251 19.96 4.41 -11.16
C GLY A 251 18.72 3.87 -11.87
N SER A 252 17.87 3.13 -11.15
CA SER A 252 16.61 2.62 -11.69
C SER A 252 15.63 3.74 -12.02
N ALA A 253 15.54 4.80 -11.22
CA ALA A 253 14.72 5.97 -11.54
C ALA A 253 15.13 6.62 -12.87
N VAL A 254 16.43 6.78 -13.11
CA VAL A 254 16.96 7.30 -14.38
C VAL A 254 16.62 6.36 -15.55
N ILE A 255 16.82 5.05 -15.38
CA ILE A 255 16.50 4.04 -16.40
C ILE A 255 15.01 4.10 -16.77
N PHE A 256 14.13 4.10 -15.78
CA PHE A 256 12.69 4.11 -15.99
C PHE A 256 12.18 5.44 -16.55
N PHE A 257 12.78 6.57 -16.14
CA PHE A 257 12.52 7.88 -16.76
C PHE A 257 12.88 7.89 -18.25
N LEU A 258 14.06 7.36 -18.61
CA LEU A 258 14.49 7.25 -20.00
C LEU A 258 13.58 6.29 -20.78
N ALA A 259 13.21 5.15 -20.21
CA ALA A 259 12.30 4.20 -20.84
C ALA A 259 10.92 4.83 -21.12
N HIS A 260 10.41 5.65 -20.20
CA HIS A 260 9.17 6.39 -20.39
C HIS A 260 9.31 7.46 -21.49
N LYS A 261 10.41 8.24 -21.48
CA LYS A 261 10.69 9.26 -22.51
C LYS A 261 10.82 8.66 -23.92
N LEU A 262 11.39 7.46 -24.02
CA LEU A 262 11.50 6.69 -25.25
C LEU A 262 10.20 5.98 -25.66
N ARG A 263 9.09 6.21 -24.92
CA ARG A 263 7.78 5.58 -25.12
C ARG A 263 7.82 4.05 -25.10
N SER A 264 8.80 3.47 -24.42
CA SER A 264 8.89 2.02 -24.22
C SER A 264 7.95 1.53 -23.12
N LEU A 265 7.55 2.41 -22.19
CA LEU A 265 6.65 2.14 -21.07
C LEU A 265 5.69 3.32 -20.87
N ASN A 266 4.42 3.02 -20.53
CA ASN A 266 3.45 4.03 -20.09
C ASN A 266 3.73 4.46 -18.63
N GLY A 267 3.04 5.50 -18.16
CA GLY A 267 3.27 6.04 -16.81
C GLY A 267 3.06 4.99 -15.70
N GLY A 268 1.93 4.27 -15.74
CA GLY A 268 1.61 3.24 -14.76
C GLY A 268 2.58 2.06 -14.77
N GLY A 269 2.99 1.61 -15.95
CA GLY A 269 4.01 0.56 -16.12
C GLY A 269 5.37 0.99 -15.57
N THR A 270 5.76 2.26 -15.79
CA THR A 270 6.98 2.84 -15.23
C THR A 270 6.97 2.82 -13.71
N ALA A 271 5.91 3.32 -13.07
CA ALA A 271 5.79 3.36 -11.61
C ALA A 271 5.76 1.94 -11.00
N THR A 272 4.98 1.03 -11.60
CA THR A 272 4.86 -0.36 -11.14
C THR A 272 6.19 -1.11 -11.26
N ALA A 273 6.88 -0.96 -12.39
CA ALA A 273 8.17 -1.60 -12.62
C ALA A 273 9.27 -1.05 -11.70
N PHE A 274 9.23 0.25 -11.41
CA PHE A 274 10.13 0.85 -10.43
C PHE A 274 9.90 0.24 -9.03
N VAL A 275 8.65 0.22 -8.54
CA VAL A 275 8.31 -0.35 -7.22
C VAL A 275 8.72 -1.83 -7.14
N MET A 276 8.39 -2.62 -8.17
CA MET A 276 8.76 -4.04 -8.25
C MET A 276 10.28 -4.23 -8.27
N GLY A 277 11.01 -3.43 -9.06
CA GLY A 277 12.47 -3.46 -9.13
C GLY A 277 13.11 -3.13 -7.78
N MET A 278 12.55 -2.18 -7.04
CA MET A 278 12.97 -1.87 -5.67
C MET A 278 12.72 -3.03 -4.71
N PHE A 279 11.63 -3.77 -4.86
CA PHE A 279 11.35 -4.92 -4.00
C PHE A 279 12.29 -6.09 -4.25
N ILE A 280 12.49 -6.44 -5.52
CA ILE A 280 13.37 -7.54 -5.91
C ILE A 280 14.82 -7.23 -5.52
N PHE A 281 15.30 -6.03 -5.86
CA PHE A 281 16.66 -5.63 -5.50
C PHE A 281 16.82 -5.41 -4.00
N GLY A 282 15.83 -4.79 -3.34
CA GLY A 282 15.91 -4.48 -1.92
C GLY A 282 15.89 -5.71 -1.02
N THR A 283 15.25 -6.80 -1.45
CA THR A 283 15.20 -8.06 -0.69
C THR A 283 16.44 -8.92 -0.88
N GLY A 284 16.92 -9.07 -2.11
CA GLY A 284 17.99 -10.01 -2.43
C GLY A 284 19.25 -9.41 -3.06
N GLY A 285 19.23 -8.13 -3.44
CA GLY A 285 20.31 -7.47 -4.15
C GLY A 285 20.45 -7.91 -5.61
N ALA A 286 21.67 -7.79 -6.15
CA ALA A 286 21.96 -8.07 -7.57
C ALA A 286 21.61 -9.51 -7.99
N GLN A 287 21.87 -10.49 -7.12
CA GLN A 287 21.58 -11.92 -7.38
C GLN A 287 20.11 -12.21 -7.73
N TRP A 288 19.16 -11.41 -7.23
CA TRP A 288 17.73 -11.63 -7.49
C TRP A 288 17.26 -10.88 -8.74
N ILE A 289 17.82 -9.70 -9.03
CA ILE A 289 17.38 -8.91 -10.19
C ILE A 289 18.09 -9.32 -11.48
N MET A 290 19.34 -9.79 -11.42
CA MET A 290 20.13 -10.13 -12.60
C MET A 290 19.50 -11.23 -13.46
N PRO A 291 18.94 -12.34 -12.91
CA PRO A 291 18.26 -13.35 -13.73
C PRO A 291 17.06 -12.79 -14.49
N ILE A 292 16.30 -11.89 -13.85
CA ILE A 292 15.11 -11.26 -14.45
C ILE A 292 15.51 -10.30 -15.56
N LEU A 293 16.54 -9.48 -15.32
CA LEU A 293 17.11 -8.60 -16.34
C LEU A 293 17.70 -9.39 -17.51
N ALA A 294 18.44 -10.46 -17.22
CA ALA A 294 19.00 -11.35 -18.24
C ALA A 294 17.89 -11.97 -19.09
N PHE A 295 16.85 -12.52 -18.46
CA PHE A 295 15.69 -13.07 -19.16
C PHE A 295 15.01 -12.02 -20.05
N PHE A 296 14.76 -10.83 -19.53
CA PHE A 296 14.09 -9.77 -20.28
C PHE A 296 14.92 -9.26 -21.48
N ILE A 297 16.23 -9.04 -21.28
CA ILE A 297 17.15 -8.61 -22.32
C ILE A 297 17.27 -9.69 -23.41
N LEU A 298 17.49 -10.95 -23.03
CA LEU A 298 17.62 -12.06 -23.97
C LEU A 298 16.32 -12.28 -24.76
N SER A 299 15.15 -12.25 -24.10
CA SER A 299 13.84 -12.35 -24.74
C SER A 299 13.60 -11.21 -25.75
N SER A 300 13.95 -9.97 -25.39
CA SER A 300 13.81 -8.82 -26.28
C SER A 300 14.71 -8.90 -27.52
N ILE A 301 15.95 -9.35 -27.35
CA ILE A 301 16.88 -9.61 -28.46
C ILE A 301 16.33 -10.72 -29.37
N LEU A 302 15.91 -11.85 -28.79
CA LEU A 302 15.37 -12.98 -29.54
C LEU A 302 14.10 -12.61 -30.33
N SER A 303 13.21 -11.81 -29.73
CA SER A 303 12.00 -11.32 -30.40
C SER A 303 12.32 -10.45 -31.63
N LYS A 304 13.32 -9.56 -31.53
CA LYS A 304 13.78 -8.72 -32.65
C LYS A 304 14.44 -9.55 -33.77
N LEU A 305 15.26 -10.55 -33.40
CA LEU A 305 15.89 -11.44 -34.36
C LEU A 305 14.85 -12.34 -35.07
N GLY A 306 13.87 -12.85 -34.32
CA GLY A 306 12.77 -13.65 -34.85
C GLY A 306 11.90 -12.90 -35.84
N LYS A 307 11.53 -11.64 -35.54
CA LYS A 307 10.79 -10.78 -36.49
C LYS A 307 11.58 -10.55 -37.78
N LYS A 308 12.87 -10.23 -37.67
CA LYS A 308 13.74 -10.03 -38.83
C LYS A 308 13.86 -11.29 -39.71
N SER A 309 13.90 -12.46 -39.08
CA SER A 309 13.93 -13.75 -39.80
C SER A 309 12.59 -14.07 -40.47
N ALA A 310 11.46 -13.79 -39.80
CA ALA A 310 10.13 -13.99 -40.38
C ALA A 310 9.90 -13.09 -41.60
N ASP A 311 10.25 -11.80 -41.49
CA ASP A 311 10.14 -10.83 -42.58
C ASP A 311 11.03 -11.18 -43.79
N ALA A 312 12.22 -11.75 -43.54
CA ALA A 312 13.12 -12.23 -44.59
C ALA A 312 12.56 -13.46 -45.33
N THR A 313 11.92 -14.37 -44.60
CA THR A 313 11.34 -15.59 -45.17
C THR A 313 10.11 -15.26 -46.02
N GLN A 314 9.25 -14.34 -45.56
CA GLN A 314 8.05 -13.89 -46.27
C GLN A 314 8.38 -13.09 -47.55
N LYS A 315 9.49 -12.34 -47.58
CA LYS A 315 9.99 -11.70 -48.82
C LYS A 315 10.54 -12.70 -49.84
N SER A 316 11.02 -13.87 -49.40
CA SER A 316 11.54 -14.91 -50.30
C SER A 316 10.43 -15.76 -50.94
N SER A 317 9.28 -15.94 -50.28
CA SER A 317 8.16 -16.74 -50.84
C SER A 317 7.21 -15.95 -51.75
N ASN A 318 7.33 -14.62 -51.78
CA ASN A 318 6.56 -13.72 -52.67
C ASN A 318 7.33 -13.32 -53.94
N ARG A 319 8.44 -14.00 -54.24
CA ARG A 319 9.22 -13.91 -55.48
C ARG A 319 9.09 -15.22 -56.24
#